data_AF-A0A9P5PWN5-F1
#
_entry.id   AF-A0A9P5PWN5-F1
#
_cell.length_a   1.000
_cell.length_b   1.000
_cell.length_c   1.000
_cell.angle_alpha   90.00
_cell.angle_beta   90.00
_cell.angle_gamma   90.00
#
_symmetry.space_group_name_H-M   'P 1'
#
loop_
_entity.id
_entity.type
_entity.pdbx_description
1 polymer ?
#
loop_
_entity_poly.entity_id
_entity_poly.type
_entity_poly.pdbx_seq_one_letter_code
_entity_poly.pdbx_strand_id
1 'polypeptide(L)' 'LVLLHGFPSSSKDWRKEEKGFGLIVPDMLAYGGTSKPLDSPSIVARDIIDILDHEKVQKAIFIGHDW' A
#
# COMPACT_ATOMS: atom_id res chain seq x y z
N LEU A 1 -10.49 -1.19 2.12
CA LEU A 1 -9.54 -2.23 1.66
C LEU A 1 -8.17 -1.59 1.53
N VAL A 2 -7.11 -2.37 1.71
CA VAL A 2 -5.74 -1.95 1.43
C VAL A 2 -5.25 -2.78 0.25
N LEU A 3 -4.93 -2.11 -0.86
CA LEU A 3 -4.50 -2.76 -2.11
C LEU A 3 -3.00 -2.52 -2.28
N LEU A 4 -2.20 -3.58 -2.16
CA LEU A 4 -0.74 -3.51 -2.24
C LEU A 4 -0.28 -4.10 -3.56
N HIS A 5 0.53 -3.35 -4.31
CA HIS A 5 1.12 -3.81 -5.56
C HIS A 5 2.55 -4.30 -5.32
N GLY A 6 3.02 -5.25 -6.12
CA GLY A 6 4.43 -5.63 -6.20
C GLY A 6 5.08 -5.15 -7.50
N PHE A 7 6.06 -5.90 -8.00
CA PHE A 7 6.81 -5.59 -9.21
C PHE A 7 6.11 -6.15 -10.47
N PRO A 8 6.20 -5.49 -11.64
CA PRO A 8 6.69 -4.13 -11.94
C PRO A 8 5.55 -3.08 -11.88
N SER A 9 4.65 -3.23 -10.92
CA SER A 9 3.39 -2.47 -10.84
C SER A 9 3.51 -1.17 -10.03
N SER A 10 2.39 -0.43 -9.96
CA SER A 10 2.21 0.72 -9.06
C SER A 10 0.75 0.83 -8.59
N SER A 11 0.45 1.74 -7.67
CA SER A 11 -0.93 2.05 -7.22
C SER A 11 -1.93 2.26 -8.37
N LYS A 12 -1.41 2.72 -9.50
CA LYS A 12 -2.11 3.00 -10.75
C LYS A 12 -2.91 1.82 -11.31
N ASP A 13 -2.51 0.59 -11.01
CA ASP A 13 -3.17 -0.61 -11.53
C ASP A 13 -4.55 -0.81 -10.91
N TRP A 14 -4.79 -0.22 -9.73
CA TRP A 14 -6.05 -0.31 -8.99
C TRP A 14 -7.01 0.86 -9.21
N ARG A 15 -6.68 1.82 -10.09
CA ARG A 15 -7.46 3.06 -10.29
C ARG A 15 -8.92 2.85 -10.70
N LYS A 16 -9.28 1.67 -11.22
CA LYS A 16 -10.65 1.35 -11.64
C LYS A 16 -11.48 0.66 -10.56
N GLU A 17 -10.91 0.41 -9.39
CA GLU A 17 -11.64 -0.15 -8.25
C GLU A 17 -12.48 0.96 -7.61
N GLU A 18 -13.55 1.40 -8.25
CA GLU A 18 -14.60 2.17 -7.55
C GLU A 18 -15.60 1.18 -6.97
N LYS A 19 -15.49 0.94 -5.68
CA LYS A 19 -16.41 0.08 -4.94
C LYS A 19 -16.95 0.87 -3.74
N GLY A 20 -18.13 0.51 -3.24
CA GLY A 20 -18.82 1.21 -2.14
C GLY A 20 -18.15 1.13 -0.77
N PHE A 21 -16.83 1.07 -0.72
CA PHE A 21 -16.00 1.00 0.48
C PHE A 21 -14.76 1.89 0.34
N GLY A 22 -14.22 2.33 1.48
CA GLY A 22 -12.98 3.10 1.50
C GLY A 22 -11.78 2.30 0.98
N LEU A 23 -10.92 2.97 0.22
CA LEU A 23 -9.74 2.38 -0.40
C LEU A 23 -8.47 3.12 0.04
N ILE A 24 -7.46 2.33 0.38
CA ILE A 24 -6.08 2.79 0.61
C ILE A 24 -5.22 2.03 -0.41
N VAL A 25 -4.61 2.77 -1.33
CA VAL A 25 -3.85 2.22 -2.46
C VAL A 25 -2.52 2.99 -2.56
N PRO A 26 -1.55 2.70 -1.68
CA PRO A 26 -0.27 3.39 -1.70
C PRO A 26 0.59 2.90 -2.86
N ASP A 27 1.51 3.74 -3.32
CA ASP A 27 2.71 3.22 -3.96
C ASP A 27 3.59 2.61 -2.85
N MET A 28 4.08 1.38 -3.04
CA MET A 28 4.96 0.74 -2.07
C MET A 28 6.31 1.47 -1.96
N LEU A 29 7.01 1.31 -0.84
CA LEU A 29 8.37 1.84 -0.69
C LEU A 29 9.27 1.42 -1.86
N ALA A 30 10.08 2.36 -2.32
CA ALA A 30 10.92 2.29 -3.52
C ALA A 30 10.21 2.33 -4.89
N TYR A 31 8.87 2.41 -4.93
CA TYR A 31 8.09 2.54 -6.15
C TYR A 31 7.48 3.95 -6.32
N GLY A 32 7.18 4.32 -7.56
CA GLY A 32 6.55 5.60 -7.87
C GLY A 32 7.36 6.78 -7.33
N GLY A 33 6.72 7.59 -6.47
CA GLY A 33 7.32 8.75 -5.81
C GLY A 33 7.76 8.51 -4.37
N THR A 34 7.75 7.27 -3.87
CA THR A 34 8.04 6.99 -2.45
C THR A 34 9.53 6.92 -2.16
N SER A 35 9.85 7.03 -0.87
CA SER A 35 11.20 6.90 -0.34
C SER A 35 11.81 5.53 -0.65
N LYS A 36 13.14 5.49 -0.78
CA LYS A 36 13.95 4.30 -1.06
C LYS A 36 14.87 4.00 0.12
N PRO A 37 14.36 3.53 1.27
CA PRO A 37 15.21 3.19 2.40
C PRO A 37 16.13 2.02 2.04
N LEU A 38 17.36 2.03 2.56
CA LEU A 38 18.35 0.97 2.36
C LEU A 38 18.20 -0.20 3.35
N ASP A 39 17.22 -0.09 4.24
CA ASP A 39 17.04 -0.94 5.42
C ASP A 39 16.17 -2.18 5.16
N SER A 40 15.99 -2.99 6.20
CA SER A 40 15.27 -4.28 6.23
C SER A 40 13.87 -4.27 5.61
N PRO A 41 13.44 -5.39 4.96
CA PRO A 41 12.07 -5.59 4.47
C PRO A 41 10.98 -5.36 5.53
N SER A 42 11.30 -5.50 6.81
CA SER A 42 10.38 -5.25 7.93
C SER A 42 9.82 -3.82 7.96
N ILE A 43 10.48 -2.86 7.31
CA ILE A 43 10.02 -1.48 7.23
C ILE A 43 8.78 -1.35 6.34
N VAL A 44 8.61 -2.21 5.33
CA VAL A 44 7.44 -2.18 4.45
C VAL A 44 6.16 -2.41 5.26
N ALA A 45 6.14 -3.42 6.14
CA ALA A 45 4.99 -3.67 7.00
C ALA A 45 4.72 -2.50 7.96
N ARG A 46 5.77 -1.84 8.47
CA ARG A 46 5.65 -0.69 9.35
C ARG A 46 5.05 0.52 8.62
N ASP A 47 5.50 0.78 7.40
CA ASP A 47 5.00 1.86 6.54
C ASP A 47 3.48 1.73 6.31
N ILE A 48 3.00 0.52 6.01
CA ILE A 48 1.58 0.26 5.86
C ILE A 48 0.80 0.47 7.18
N ILE A 49 1.37 0.10 8.33
CA ILE A 49 0.75 0.38 9.64
C ILE A 49 0.67 1.89 9.89
N ASP A 50 1.74 2.64 9.60
CA ASP A 50 1.78 4.08 9.81
C ASP A 50 0.75 4.81 8.91
N ILE A 51 0.53 4.33 7.68
CA ILE A 51 -0.55 4.81 6.80
C ILE A 51 -1.92 4.54 7.45
N LEU A 52 -2.17 3.35 7.98
CA LEU A 52 -3.45 3.02 8.61
C LEU A 52 -3.72 3.84 9.87
N ASP A 53 -2.69 4.08 10.68
CA ASP A 53 -2.77 4.91 11.88
C ASP A 53 -3.09 6.36 11.50
N HIS A 54 -2.43 6.90 10.47
CA HIS A 54 -2.68 8.24 9.94
C HIS A 54 -4.13 8.40 9.42
N GLU A 55 -4.61 7.40 8.67
CA GLU A 55 -5.98 7.36 8.13
C GLU A 55 -7.03 6.95 9.18
N LYS A 56 -6.63 6.67 10.42
CA LYS A 56 -7.49 6.23 11.54
C LYS A 56 -8.28 4.96 11.23
N VAL A 57 -7.70 4.04 10.48
CA VAL A 57 -8.31 2.75 10.10
C VAL A 57 -7.84 1.65 11.04
N GLN A 58 -8.71 1.23 11.97
CA GLN A 58 -8.38 0.15 12.93
C GLN A 58 -8.37 -1.26 12.32
N LYS A 59 -9.16 -1.50 11.27
CA LYS A 59 -9.29 -2.81 10.63
C LYS A 59 -9.38 -2.64 9.13
N ALA A 60 -8.61 -3.45 8.42
CA ALA A 60 -8.64 -3.50 6.97
C ALA A 60 -8.58 -4.95 6.47
N ILE A 61 -9.14 -5.16 5.29
CA ILE A 61 -8.89 -6.34 4.48
C ILE A 61 -7.79 -5.96 3.49
N PHE A 62 -6.73 -6.76 3.45
CA PHE A 62 -5.59 -6.57 2.57
C PHE A 62 -5.73 -7.45 1.34
N ILE A 63 -5.44 -6.87 0.17
CA ILE A 63 -5.33 -7.58 -1.09
C ILE A 63 -3.96 -7.22 -1.65
N GLY A 64 -3.09 -8.22 -1.80
CA GLY A 64 -1.77 -8.08 -2.40
C GLY A 64 -1.75 -8.68 -3.80
N HIS A 65 -0.99 -8.08 -4.69
CA HIS A 65 -0.63 -8.64 -6.00
C HIS A 65 0.88 -8.58 -6.17
N ASP A 66 1.50 -9.72 -6.49
CA ASP A 66 2.96 -9.90 -6.56
C ASP A 66 3.65 -9.78 -5.17
N TRP A 67 4.91 -9.36 -5.12
CA TRP A 67 5.79 -9.29 -3.95
C TRP A 67 5.47 -8.15 -2.98
#